data_AF-A0A399EZS9-F1
#
_entry.id   AF-A0A399EZS9-F1
#
_cell.length_a   1.000
_cell.length_b   1.000
_cell.length_c   1.000
_cell.angle_alpha   90.00
_cell.angle_beta   90.00
_cell.angle_gamma   90.00
#
_symmetry.space_group_name_H-M   'P 1'
#
loop_
_entity.id
_entity.type
_entity.pdbx_description
1 polymer ?
#
loop_
_entity_poly.entity_id
_entity_poly.type
_entity_poly.pdbx_seq_one_letter_code
_entity_poly.pdbx_strand_id
1 'polypeptide(L)'
;MKRERLVPLTEWARMQGISESLARKWIREGRVEAVRLGHYWYIPEEIDGPERGRQVYTLFTHAGGAGKTSLARDLGFELASRG
;
A
#
# COMPACT_ATOMS: atom_id res chain seq x y z
N MET A 1 -11.22 -6.17 9.03
CA MET A 1 -11.57 -5.70 7.67
C MET A 1 -10.35 -5.98 6.80
N LYS A 2 -10.54 -6.59 5.63
CA LYS A 2 -9.45 -7.13 4.80
C LYS A 2 -8.91 -6.04 3.87
N ARG A 3 -7.59 -5.89 3.79
CA ARG A 3 -6.91 -4.99 2.85
C ARG A 3 -6.15 -5.81 1.82
N GLU A 4 -6.32 -5.50 0.56
CA GLU A 4 -5.54 -6.11 -0.52
C GLU A 4 -4.22 -5.36 -0.71
N ARG A 5 -3.11 -6.11 -0.73
CA ARG A 5 -1.81 -5.64 -1.22
C ARG A 5 -1.48 -6.39 -2.50
N LEU A 6 -0.94 -5.67 -3.46
CA LEU A 6 -0.36 -6.26 -4.66
C LEU A 6 1.12 -6.54 -4.43
N VAL A 7 1.48 -7.82 -4.44
CA VAL A 7 2.88 -8.26 -4.31
C VAL A 7 3.44 -8.55 -5.69
N PRO A 8 4.55 -7.94 -6.12
CA PRO A 8 5.19 -8.28 -7.40
C PRO A 8 5.50 -9.77 -7.50
N LEU A 9 5.27 -10.38 -8.67
CA LEU A 9 5.45 -11.83 -8.86
C LEU A 9 6.84 -12.34 -8.45
N THR A 10 7.89 -11.54 -8.70
CA THR A 10 9.27 -11.89 -8.34
C THR A 10 9.46 -11.94 -6.82
N GLU A 11 8.88 -10.99 -6.08
CA GLU A 11 8.92 -10.99 -4.60
C GLU A 11 8.10 -12.16 -4.05
N TRP A 12 6.90 -12.37 -4.58
CA TRP A 12 6.05 -13.48 -4.19
C TRP A 12 6.71 -14.84 -4.44
N ALA A 13 7.31 -15.05 -5.63
CA ALA A 13 8.01 -16.29 -5.96
C ALA A 13 9.17 -16.56 -4.99
N ARG A 14 9.91 -15.52 -4.60
CA ARG A 14 10.97 -15.62 -3.59
C ARG A 14 10.42 -16.01 -2.22
N MET A 15 9.30 -15.42 -1.79
CA MET A 15 8.63 -15.78 -0.53
C MET A 15 8.17 -17.23 -0.50
N GLN A 16 7.68 -17.74 -1.64
CA GLN A 16 7.25 -19.14 -1.79
C GLN A 16 8.41 -20.11 -2.05
N GLY A 17 9.66 -19.63 -2.17
CA GLY A 17 10.83 -20.47 -2.44
C GLY A 17 10.84 -21.10 -3.84
N ILE A 18 10.17 -20.49 -4.83
CA ILE A 18 10.10 -20.99 -6.21
C ILE A 18 10.71 -20.01 -7.21
N SER A 19 10.99 -20.48 -8.42
CA SER A 19 11.44 -19.61 -9.51
C SER A 19 10.29 -18.78 -10.09
N GLU A 20 10.59 -17.58 -10.59
CA GLU A 20 9.59 -16.73 -11.25
C GLU A 20 8.98 -17.44 -12.48
N SER A 21 9.76 -18.23 -13.22
CA SER A 21 9.27 -19.02 -14.35
C SER A 21 8.22 -20.05 -13.94
N LEU A 22 8.39 -20.70 -12.78
CA LEU A 22 7.40 -21.62 -12.22
C LEU A 22 6.14 -20.86 -11.76
N ALA A 23 6.30 -19.71 -11.12
CA ALA A 23 5.18 -18.86 -10.73
C ALA A 23 4.36 -18.39 -11.95
N ARG A 24 5.01 -17.97 -13.04
CA ARG A 24 4.34 -17.65 -14.32
C ARG A 24 3.63 -18.85 -14.94
N LYS A 25 4.16 -20.05 -14.77
CA LYS A 25 3.50 -21.29 -15.22
C LYS A 25 2.22 -21.51 -14.39
N TRP A 26 2.27 -21.36 -13.08
CA TRP A 26 1.09 -21.49 -12.21
C TRP A 26 0.00 -20.48 -12.51
N ILE A 27 0.36 -19.23 -12.82
CA ILE A 27 -0.62 -18.22 -13.29
C ILE A 27 -1.30 -18.69 -14.59
N ARG A 28 -0.54 -19.16 -15.57
CA ARG A 28 -1.11 -19.67 -16.84
C ARG A 28 -1.99 -20.90 -16.65
N GLU A 29 -1.67 -21.74 -15.68
CA GLU A 29 -2.44 -22.93 -15.31
C GLU A 29 -3.64 -22.61 -14.41
N GLY A 30 -3.84 -21.34 -14.03
CA GLY A 30 -4.92 -20.91 -13.14
C GLY A 30 -4.77 -21.37 -11.69
N ARG A 31 -3.58 -21.83 -11.29
CA ARG A 31 -3.29 -22.30 -9.92
C ARG A 31 -3.07 -21.16 -8.93
N VAL A 32 -2.72 -19.98 -9.45
CA VAL A 32 -2.48 -18.76 -8.68
C VAL A 32 -3.23 -17.64 -9.36
N GLU A 33 -4.06 -16.94 -8.60
CA GLU A 33 -4.72 -15.73 -9.06
C GLU A 33 -3.70 -14.58 -9.11
N ALA A 34 -3.70 -13.85 -10.23
CA ALA A 34 -2.76 -12.75 -10.44
C ALA A 34 -3.38 -11.66 -11.31
N VAL A 35 -2.99 -10.42 -11.05
CA VAL A 35 -3.39 -9.24 -11.82
C VAL A 35 -2.21 -8.79 -12.68
N ARG A 36 -2.48 -8.47 -13.94
CA ARG A 36 -1.47 -7.91 -14.85
C ARG A 36 -1.61 -6.39 -14.90
N LEU A 37 -0.58 -5.68 -14.48
CA LEU A 37 -0.49 -4.22 -14.58
C LEU A 37 0.69 -3.86 -15.49
N GLY A 38 0.36 -3.46 -16.72
CA GLY A 38 1.36 -3.23 -17.78
C GLY A 38 2.16 -4.49 -18.09
N HIS A 39 3.47 -4.42 -17.85
CA HIS A 39 4.41 -5.51 -18.12
C HIS A 39 4.64 -6.46 -16.93
N TYR A 40 4.06 -6.14 -15.76
CA TYR A 40 4.32 -6.85 -14.52
C TYR A 40 3.10 -7.64 -14.03
N TRP A 41 3.38 -8.75 -13.36
CA TRP A 41 2.38 -9.58 -12.69
C TRP A 41 2.43 -9.32 -11.19
N TYR A 42 1.26 -9.27 -10.58
CA TYR A 42 1.08 -9.06 -9.15
C TYR A 42 0.15 -10.11 -8.57
N ILE A 43 0.47 -10.58 -7.36
CA ILE A 43 -0.39 -11.47 -6.59
C ILE A 43 -1.15 -10.61 -5.58
N PRO A 44 -2.50 -10.60 -5.61
CA PRO A 44 -3.29 -9.99 -4.57
C PRO A 44 -3.19 -10.83 -3.29
N GLU A 45 -2.70 -10.24 -2.21
CA GLU A 45 -2.71 -10.84 -0.88
C GLU A 45 -3.64 -10.05 0.03
N GLU A 46 -4.58 -10.75 0.66
CA GLU A 46 -5.35 -10.21 1.77
C GLU A 46 -4.45 -10.13 2.99
N ILE A 47 -4.18 -8.92 3.47
CA ILE A 47 -3.45 -8.72 4.71
C ILE A 47 -4.47 -8.44 5.81
N ASP A 48 -4.37 -9.21 6.90
CA ASP A 48 -4.91 -8.80 8.18
C ASP A 48 -4.05 -7.67 8.73
N GLY A 49 -4.55 -6.45 8.61
CA GLY A 49 -3.95 -5.29 9.22
C GLY A 49 -5.04 -4.31 9.64
N PRO A 50 -4.83 -3.53 10.71
CA PRO A 50 -5.68 -2.38 10.91
C PRO A 50 -5.62 -1.55 9.62
N GLU A 51 -6.78 -1.15 9.10
CA GLU A 51 -6.83 0.02 8.23
C GLU A 51 -5.93 1.06 8.92
N ARG A 52 -4.95 1.66 8.23
CA ARG A 52 -4.36 2.90 8.78
C ARG A 52 -5.54 3.85 8.81
N GLY A 53 -6.23 3.89 9.96
CA GLY A 53 -7.50 4.57 10.11
C GLY A 53 -7.27 5.96 9.58
N ARG A 54 -8.10 6.38 8.63
CA ARG A 54 -7.97 7.72 8.07
C ARG A 54 -8.26 8.70 9.19
N GLN A 55 -7.19 9.22 9.80
CA GLN A 55 -7.29 10.24 10.84
C GLN A 55 -7.50 11.58 10.15
N VAL A 56 -8.63 12.22 10.47
CA VAL A 56 -8.98 13.54 9.98
C VAL A 56 -8.71 14.54 11.09
N TYR A 57 -7.77 15.46 10.85
CA TYR A 57 -7.47 16.56 11.78
C TYR A 57 -8.15 17.84 11.29
N THR A 58 -8.88 18.50 12.18
CA THR A 58 -9.45 19.83 11.92
C THR A 58 -8.69 20.85 12.75
N LEU A 59 -7.98 21.78 12.09
CA LEU A 59 -7.20 22.82 12.74
C LEU A 59 -7.95 24.15 12.63
N PHE A 60 -8.32 24.75 13.76
CA PHE A 60 -9.08 25.99 13.79
C PHE A 60 -8.51 27.01 14.78
N THR A 61 -8.66 28.29 14.43
CA THR A 61 -8.42 29.46 15.29
C THR A 61 -9.19 30.63 14.69
N HIS A 62 -9.66 31.52 15.55
CA HIS A 62 -10.55 32.63 15.19
C HIS A 62 -9.82 33.77 14.47
N ALA A 63 -8.50 33.88 14.65
CA ALA A 63 -7.69 34.93 14.02
C ALA A 63 -7.16 34.54 12.63
N GLY A 64 -7.22 35.48 11.68
CA GLY A 64 -6.43 35.43 10.45
C GLY A 64 -4.94 35.53 10.77
N GLY A 65 -4.08 34.83 10.02
CA GLY A 65 -2.62 34.89 10.22
C GLY A 65 -2.08 34.09 11.41
N ALA A 66 -2.92 33.49 12.27
CA ALA A 66 -2.51 32.72 13.44
C ALA A 66 -1.93 31.32 13.13
N GLY A 67 -1.42 31.09 11.92
CA GLY A 67 -0.60 29.91 11.61
C GLY A 67 -1.31 28.59 11.30
N LYS A 68 -2.64 28.53 11.16
CA LYS A 68 -3.39 27.29 10.81
C LYS A 68 -2.77 26.51 9.65
N THR A 69 -2.46 27.23 8.57
CA THR A 69 -1.94 26.65 7.33
C THR A 69 -0.52 26.14 7.51
N SER A 70 0.32 26.85 8.27
CA SER A 70 1.68 26.41 8.58
C SER A 70 1.67 25.16 9.46
N LEU A 71 0.84 25.15 10.51
CA LEU A 71 0.69 23.98 11.38
C LEU A 71 0.18 22.74 10.61
N ALA A 72 -0.81 22.91 9.72
CA ALA A 72 -1.31 21.81 8.88
C ALA A 72 -0.19 21.21 8.02
N ARG A 73 0.64 22.07 7.43
CA ARG A 73 1.77 21.68 6.57
C ARG A 73 2.82 20.92 7.37
N ASP A 74 3.28 21.50 8.48
CA ASP A 74 4.38 20.96 9.28
C ASP A 74 3.98 19.63 9.92
N LEU A 75 2.74 19.53 10.41
CA LEU A 75 2.17 18.28 10.91
C LEU A 75 2.10 17.21 9.82
N GLY A 76 1.67 17.58 8.61
CA GLY A 76 1.64 16.67 7.46
C GLY A 76 3.04 16.13 7.10
N PHE A 77 4.05 16.99 7.12
CA PHE A 77 5.45 16.62 6.86
C PHE A 77 5.98 15.65 7.93
N GLU A 78 5.75 15.93 9.22
CA GLU A 78 6.20 15.07 10.32
C GLU A 78 5.53 13.69 10.28
N LEU A 79 4.22 13.64 10.01
CA LEU A 79 3.48 12.38 9.90
C LEU A 79 3.96 11.53 8.71
N ALA A 80 4.37 12.16 7.61
CA ALA A 80 4.93 11.46 6.44
C ALA A 80 6.36 10.97 6.69
N SER A 81 7.16 11.73 7.45
CA SER A 81 8.58 11.42 7.72
C SER A 81 8.79 10.21 8.64
N ARG A 82 7.76 9.78 9.37
CA ARG A 82 7.79 8.60 10.27
C ARG A 82 7.43 7.29 9.56
N GLY A 83 7.36 7.30 8.23
CA GLY A 83 6.99 6.19 7.35
C GLY A 83 8.11 5.21 7.08
#